data_AF-A0AAD5INW1-F1
#
_entry.id   AF-A0AAD5INW1-F1
#
_cell.length_a   1.000
_cell.length_b   1.000
_cell.length_c   1.000
_cell.angle_alpha   90.00
_cell.angle_beta   90.00
_cell.angle_gamma   90.00
#
_symmetry.space_group_name_H-M   'P 1'
#
loop_
_entity.id
_entity.type
_entity.pdbx_description
1 polymer ?
#
loop_
_entity_poly.entity_id
_entity_poly.type
_entity_poly.pdbx_seq_one_letter_code
_entity_poly.pdbx_strand_id
1 'polypeptide(L)'
;MSKANVRRNIMEKNRSSPFREKEKPAQSILSKHLKKVYPIGLQRSNSSLSFSSLSLSLSQNSNDSSITADSSTPLEQKISLALRLISQHPERRSEVSAAAKNVQHQPHQSLDNGDGEFRRCNWITKNSDKVYVAFHDECWGVPVYDDSQLFELLAMSGMLMDYNWTEILKRKELFREAFAGFDPKIVAKMGEKEIFEISSDKAIMLAESRVRCILDNAKCIMKIVDEYGSFSSYMWGQVNYKPMINKFRYPRNVPLRTPKAEVISKELLRRGFRFVGPVIVNSFMQAAGLTIDHLVDCFRYSECVSLAERPWRHI
;
A
#
# COMPACT_ATOMS: atom_id res chain seq x y z
N MET A 1 44.14 80.46 38.33
CA MET A 1 44.01 80.86 36.92
C MET A 1 43.47 79.64 36.16
N SER A 2 42.31 79.53 35.51
CA SER A 2 41.06 80.28 35.30
C SER A 2 40.01 79.19 34.94
N LYS A 3 38.84 79.07 35.59
CA LYS A 3 37.46 79.47 35.13
C LYS A 3 37.22 79.24 33.62
N ALA A 4 36.10 78.76 33.07
CA ALA A 4 34.73 78.37 33.46
C ALA A 4 34.08 77.75 32.17
N ASN A 5 33.27 76.68 32.20
CA ASN A 5 31.80 76.63 32.33
C ASN A 5 30.97 77.52 31.36
N VAL A 6 30.31 76.95 30.33
CA VAL A 6 29.05 77.42 29.67
C VAL A 6 28.44 76.18 28.93
N ARG A 7 27.29 75.57 29.34
CA ARG A 7 25.87 75.86 29.03
C ARG A 7 25.56 75.95 27.51
N ARG A 8 24.40 75.60 26.95
CA ARG A 8 23.18 74.82 27.23
C ARG A 8 22.31 75.02 25.95
N ASN A 9 21.31 74.15 25.73
CA ASN A 9 20.04 74.44 25.00
C ASN A 9 20.10 74.49 23.45
N ILE A 10 19.09 74.13 22.64
CA ILE A 10 17.65 73.82 22.79
C ILE A 10 17.14 73.27 21.43
N MET A 11 16.17 72.33 21.47
CA MET A 11 14.93 72.15 20.64
C MET A 11 14.98 72.43 19.10
N GLU A 12 14.20 71.81 18.20
CA GLU A 12 12.95 71.06 18.24
C GLU A 12 12.66 70.47 16.84
N LYS A 13 11.84 69.41 16.79
CA LYS A 13 10.79 69.10 15.79
C LYS A 13 11.07 69.30 14.29
N ASN A 14 10.88 68.21 13.53
CA ASN A 14 9.67 68.14 12.70
C ASN A 14 9.24 66.69 12.41
N ARG A 15 7.93 66.50 12.49
CA ARG A 15 7.15 65.26 12.38
C ARG A 15 6.25 65.40 11.16
N SER A 16 6.28 64.45 10.24
CA SER A 16 5.16 64.17 9.32
C SER A 16 5.31 62.78 8.67
N SER A 17 4.53 61.85 9.19
CA SER A 17 4.02 60.61 8.56
C SER A 17 2.71 60.98 7.79
N PRO A 18 2.03 60.14 6.97
CA PRO A 18 2.28 58.73 6.58
C PRO A 18 2.22 58.50 5.05
N PHE A 19 2.97 57.53 4.52
CA PHE A 19 2.53 56.81 3.32
C PHE A 19 2.59 55.30 3.53
N ARG A 20 1.45 54.71 3.17
CA ARG A 20 0.99 53.35 3.41
C ARG A 20 1.37 52.53 2.20
N GLU A 21 2.48 51.80 2.26
CA GLU A 21 2.82 50.81 1.23
C GLU A 21 2.38 49.42 1.68
N LYS A 22 1.54 48.80 0.85
CA LYS A 22 0.95 47.48 1.04
C LYS A 22 2.02 46.42 0.82
N GLU A 23 2.46 45.75 1.88
CA GLU A 23 3.12 44.45 1.74
C GLU A 23 2.09 43.42 1.28
N LYS A 24 2.26 42.94 0.06
CA LYS A 24 1.53 41.80 -0.51
C LYS A 24 2.20 40.49 -0.10
N PRO A 25 1.44 39.42 0.15
CA PRO A 25 1.99 38.14 0.58
C PRO A 25 2.75 37.46 -0.56
N ALA A 26 3.83 36.77 -0.19
CA ALA A 26 4.60 35.88 -1.05
C ALA A 26 3.72 34.72 -1.56
N GLN A 27 3.01 35.00 -2.66
CA GLN A 27 2.35 33.99 -3.47
C GLN A 27 3.32 33.54 -4.58
N SER A 28 3.36 32.23 -4.81
CA SER A 28 3.68 31.64 -6.12
C SER A 28 5.16 31.64 -6.57
N ILE A 29 6.03 30.91 -5.85
CA ILE A 29 7.30 30.40 -6.43
C ILE A 29 7.18 28.91 -6.84
N LEU A 30 6.17 28.19 -6.37
CA LEU A 30 5.96 26.76 -6.71
C LEU A 30 5.25 26.52 -8.06
N SER A 31 4.64 27.54 -8.66
CA SER A 31 3.74 27.37 -9.83
C SER A 31 4.42 27.53 -11.20
N LYS A 32 5.69 27.94 -11.28
CA LYS A 32 6.34 28.27 -12.57
C LYS A 32 7.29 27.21 -13.10
N HIS A 33 7.55 26.12 -12.36
CA HIS A 33 8.46 25.05 -12.80
C HIS A 33 7.74 23.77 -13.26
N LEU A 34 6.40 23.77 -13.33
CA LEU A 34 5.58 22.56 -13.58
C LEU A 34 5.01 22.44 -15.00
N LYS A 35 5.56 23.15 -16.00
CA LYS A 35 5.13 23.03 -17.42
C LYS A 35 6.06 22.23 -18.32
N LYS A 36 6.91 21.35 -17.79
CA LYS A 36 7.86 20.59 -18.64
C LYS A 36 7.92 19.09 -18.44
N VAL A 37 7.01 18.48 -17.69
CA VAL A 37 6.93 17.02 -17.63
C VAL A 37 5.46 16.61 -17.59
N TYR A 38 5.00 16.00 -18.69
CA TYR A 38 3.67 15.39 -18.95
C TYR A 38 2.49 16.33 -19.34
N PRO A 39 2.15 16.41 -20.64
CA PRO A 39 0.91 17.03 -21.10
C PRO A 39 -0.16 15.97 -21.38
N ILE A 40 -1.15 15.80 -20.50
CA ILE A 40 -2.44 15.20 -20.88
C ILE A 40 -3.56 16.00 -20.22
N GLY A 41 -4.30 16.72 -21.06
CA GLY A 41 -5.55 17.36 -20.68
C GLY A 41 -6.68 16.33 -20.68
N LEU A 42 -7.43 16.26 -19.59
CA LEU A 42 -8.71 15.54 -19.56
C LEU A 42 -9.84 16.52 -19.28
N GLN A 43 -10.74 16.62 -20.25
CA GLN A 43 -12.00 17.35 -20.20
C GLN A 43 -12.94 16.73 -19.15
N ARG A 44 -13.51 17.58 -18.30
CA ARG A 44 -14.56 17.23 -17.34
C ARG A 44 -15.88 17.06 -18.06
N SER A 45 -16.55 15.93 -17.85
CA SER A 45 -17.98 15.78 -18.12
C SER A 45 -18.68 15.26 -16.86
N ASN A 46 -19.59 16.08 -16.33
CA ASN A 46 -20.50 15.77 -15.25
C ASN A 46 -21.58 14.80 -15.74
N SER A 47 -21.87 13.76 -14.94
CA SER A 47 -23.20 13.18 -14.89
C SER A 47 -23.43 12.49 -13.54
N SER A 48 -24.69 12.53 -13.13
CA SER A 48 -25.22 12.32 -11.80
C SER A 48 -25.93 10.96 -11.65
N LEU A 49 -25.98 10.46 -10.40
CA LEU A 49 -26.83 9.37 -9.87
C LEU A 49 -26.37 7.95 -10.29
N SER A 50 -26.46 6.89 -9.48
CA SER A 50 -27.45 6.57 -8.44
C SER A 50 -26.86 5.58 -7.42
N PHE A 51 -27.28 5.68 -6.16
CA PHE A 51 -26.96 4.76 -5.06
C PHE A 51 -27.75 3.47 -5.18
N SER A 52 -27.09 2.33 -4.96
CA SER A 52 -27.63 1.15 -4.25
C SER A 52 -26.56 0.06 -4.21
N SER A 53 -26.11 -0.34 -3.02
CA SER A 53 -25.73 -1.73 -2.75
C SER A 53 -25.60 -2.00 -1.25
N LEU A 54 -26.24 -3.11 -0.87
CA LEU A 54 -26.55 -3.58 0.46
C LEU A 54 -25.30 -4.08 1.20
N SER A 55 -25.24 -3.75 2.49
CA SER A 55 -24.27 -4.24 3.47
C SER A 55 -24.62 -5.67 3.91
N LEU A 56 -23.64 -6.59 3.82
CA LEU A 56 -23.64 -7.86 4.54
C LEU A 56 -22.35 -7.95 5.37
N SER A 57 -22.47 -7.53 6.62
CA SER A 57 -21.47 -7.67 7.67
C SER A 57 -21.60 -9.05 8.31
N LEU A 58 -20.60 -9.91 8.10
CA LEU A 58 -20.38 -11.09 8.93
C LEU A 58 -19.33 -10.76 10.00
N SER A 59 -19.82 -10.49 11.20
CA SER A 59 -19.04 -10.46 12.44
C SER A 59 -19.05 -11.86 13.03
N GLN A 60 -17.88 -12.43 13.30
CA GLN A 60 -17.69 -13.30 14.46
C GLN A 60 -16.33 -13.01 15.08
N ASN A 61 -16.38 -12.44 16.28
CA ASN A 61 -15.26 -12.35 17.21
C ASN A 61 -14.92 -13.77 17.72
N SER A 62 -13.63 -14.00 17.95
CA SER A 62 -13.15 -15.08 18.82
C SER A 62 -12.20 -14.46 19.84
N ASN A 63 -12.39 -14.84 21.10
CA ASN A 63 -11.49 -14.86 22.26
C ASN A 63 -12.37 -15.45 23.39
N ASP A 64 -11.96 -16.29 24.34
CA ASP A 64 -10.65 -16.59 24.89
C ASP A 64 -10.71 -17.96 25.60
N SER A 65 -9.57 -18.49 26.00
CA SER A 65 -9.35 -19.80 26.62
C SER A 65 -9.61 -19.80 28.13
N SER A 66 -10.06 -20.93 28.72
CA SER A 66 -9.46 -21.52 29.93
C SER A 66 -10.13 -22.84 30.34
N ILE A 67 -9.34 -23.65 31.05
CA ILE A 67 -9.44 -25.06 31.40
C ILE A 67 -10.41 -25.30 32.59
N THR A 68 -11.17 -26.41 32.60
CA THR A 68 -11.25 -27.44 33.68
C THR A 68 -12.29 -28.55 33.38
N ALA A 69 -11.86 -29.80 33.60
CA ALA A 69 -12.55 -31.01 34.09
C ALA A 69 -14.01 -31.36 33.72
N ASP A 70 -14.16 -32.60 33.23
CA ASP A 70 -15.24 -33.58 33.44
C ASP A 70 -16.70 -33.11 33.48
N SER A 71 -17.39 -33.26 32.34
CA SER A 71 -18.72 -33.89 32.26
C SER A 71 -19.20 -33.88 30.80
N SER A 72 -19.18 -35.03 30.14
CA SER A 72 -19.76 -35.18 28.81
C SER A 72 -21.28 -35.02 28.88
N THR A 73 -21.83 -34.05 28.16
CA THR A 73 -23.28 -33.81 28.08
C THR A 73 -23.98 -34.90 27.24
N PRO A 74 -25.29 -35.16 27.44
CA PRO A 74 -26.04 -36.23 26.75
C PRO A 74 -26.16 -36.09 25.21
N LEU A 75 -25.66 -34.99 24.64
CA LEU A 75 -25.71 -34.71 23.20
C LEU A 75 -24.48 -35.26 22.46
N GLU A 76 -23.31 -35.23 23.10
CA GLU A 76 -22.06 -35.81 22.58
C GLU A 76 -22.14 -37.34 22.45
N GLN A 77 -22.87 -38.00 23.36
CA GLN A 77 -23.12 -39.45 23.29
C GLN A 77 -24.02 -39.85 22.10
N LYS A 78 -24.93 -38.97 21.67
CA LYS A 78 -25.81 -39.21 20.51
C LYS A 78 -25.07 -39.08 19.17
N ILE A 79 -24.09 -38.17 19.10
CA ILE A 79 -23.27 -37.95 17.90
C ILE A 79 -22.29 -39.12 17.71
N SER A 80 -21.70 -39.63 18.79
CA SER A 80 -20.81 -40.81 18.75
C SER A 80 -21.54 -42.10 18.36
N LEU A 81 -22.82 -42.25 18.72
CA LEU A 81 -23.64 -43.41 18.36
C LEU A 81 -24.04 -43.40 16.86
N ALA A 82 -24.31 -42.22 16.30
CA ALA A 82 -24.68 -42.05 14.89
C ALA A 82 -23.51 -42.36 13.94
N LEU A 83 -22.27 -42.04 14.33
CA LEU A 83 -21.08 -42.34 13.53
C LEU A 83 -20.71 -43.83 13.54
N ARG A 84 -21.16 -44.59 14.54
CA ARG A 84 -20.89 -46.04 14.67
C ARG A 84 -21.88 -46.91 13.89
N LEU A 85 -22.98 -46.33 13.38
CA LEU A 85 -24.01 -47.02 12.60
C LEU A 85 -23.81 -46.96 11.07
N ILE A 86 -22.80 -46.22 10.57
CA ILE A 86 -22.52 -46.08 9.14
C ILE A 86 -21.33 -46.97 8.70
N SER A 87 -20.68 -47.68 9.62
CA SER A 87 -19.53 -48.55 9.31
C SER A 87 -19.67 -49.96 9.89
N GLN A 88 -20.35 -50.84 9.14
CA GLN A 88 -20.18 -52.31 9.18
C GLN A 88 -20.48 -52.86 7.77
N HIS A 89 -19.44 -53.05 6.92
CA HIS A 89 -18.82 -54.34 6.49
C HIS A 89 -19.66 -55.19 5.47
N PRO A 90 -19.11 -56.13 4.66
CA PRO A 90 -17.75 -56.69 4.62
C PRO A 90 -17.12 -56.93 3.21
N GLU A 91 -15.84 -57.31 3.26
CA GLU A 91 -15.00 -58.05 2.30
C GLU A 91 -15.69 -59.08 1.37
N ARG A 92 -15.26 -59.12 0.09
CA ARG A 92 -15.11 -60.38 -0.67
C ARG A 92 -14.08 -60.25 -1.81
N ARG A 93 -13.09 -61.14 -1.78
CA ARG A 93 -11.99 -61.38 -2.73
C ARG A 93 -12.45 -62.28 -3.89
N SER A 94 -12.05 -62.02 -5.15
CA SER A 94 -11.56 -63.00 -6.14
C SER A 94 -11.34 -62.40 -7.56
N GLU A 95 -10.08 -62.38 -7.99
CA GLU A 95 -9.48 -62.79 -9.28
C GLU A 95 -10.13 -62.59 -10.69
N VAL A 96 -9.33 -61.92 -11.53
CA VAL A 96 -8.98 -62.10 -12.98
C VAL A 96 -10.07 -62.06 -14.07
N SER A 97 -9.98 -61.07 -14.98
CA SER A 97 -9.89 -61.27 -16.46
C SER A 97 -9.69 -59.95 -17.21
N ALA A 98 -8.76 -59.98 -18.17
CA ALA A 98 -8.47 -58.93 -19.14
C ALA A 98 -9.64 -58.66 -20.09
N ALA A 99 -9.86 -57.39 -20.45
CA ALA A 99 -10.46 -56.98 -21.71
C ALA A 99 -10.17 -55.50 -21.99
N ALA A 100 -9.31 -55.26 -22.98
CA ALA A 100 -9.07 -53.96 -23.56
C ALA A 100 -10.36 -53.36 -24.14
N LYS A 101 -10.67 -52.10 -23.80
CA LYS A 101 -11.60 -51.28 -24.56
C LYS A 101 -10.98 -49.92 -24.83
N ASN A 102 -10.74 -49.71 -26.12
CA ASN A 102 -10.43 -48.44 -26.77
C ASN A 102 -11.30 -47.31 -26.21
N VAL A 103 -10.67 -46.31 -25.60
CA VAL A 103 -11.27 -44.99 -25.41
C VAL A 103 -10.71 -44.11 -26.51
N GLN A 104 -11.55 -43.89 -27.53
CA GLN A 104 -11.33 -42.89 -28.56
C GLN A 104 -11.11 -41.53 -27.88
N HIS A 105 -9.95 -40.94 -28.10
CA HIS A 105 -9.68 -39.53 -27.82
C HIS A 105 -10.68 -38.67 -28.59
N GLN A 106 -11.68 -38.14 -27.91
CA GLN A 106 -12.35 -36.93 -28.37
C GLN A 106 -11.38 -35.76 -28.14
N PRO A 107 -11.05 -34.95 -29.15
CA PRO A 107 -10.27 -33.75 -28.92
C PRO A 107 -11.10 -32.84 -28.02
N HIS A 108 -10.57 -32.55 -26.84
CA HIS A 108 -11.09 -31.51 -25.97
C HIS A 108 -11.15 -30.24 -26.81
N GLN A 109 -12.37 -29.79 -27.12
CA GLN A 109 -12.62 -28.54 -27.81
C GLN A 109 -11.94 -27.43 -27.02
N SER A 110 -10.83 -26.93 -27.56
CA SER A 110 -10.29 -25.64 -27.24
C SER A 110 -11.38 -24.62 -27.59
N LEU A 111 -12.08 -24.15 -26.57
CA LEU A 111 -12.81 -22.89 -26.63
C LEU A 111 -11.75 -21.80 -26.75
N ASP A 112 -11.27 -21.64 -27.98
CA ASP A 112 -10.60 -20.45 -28.47
C ASP A 112 -11.63 -19.33 -28.45
N ASN A 113 -11.69 -18.64 -27.32
CA ASN A 113 -12.39 -17.37 -27.24
C ASN A 113 -11.39 -16.31 -27.69
N GLY A 114 -11.53 -15.90 -28.95
CA GLY A 114 -10.85 -14.76 -29.53
C GLY A 114 -11.08 -13.49 -28.71
N ASP A 115 -10.05 -13.11 -27.97
CA ASP A 115 -9.28 -11.87 -28.11
C ASP A 115 -7.96 -12.17 -27.40
N GLY A 116 -6.87 -11.44 -27.71
CA GLY A 116 -5.57 -11.59 -27.02
C GLY A 116 -5.61 -11.15 -25.55
N GLU A 117 -6.59 -11.60 -24.77
CA GLU A 117 -6.87 -11.19 -23.41
C GLU A 117 -5.88 -11.87 -22.46
N PHE A 118 -4.88 -11.10 -22.02
CA PHE A 118 -3.93 -11.53 -21.01
C PHE A 118 -4.64 -12.00 -19.74
N ARG A 119 -4.28 -13.20 -19.25
CA ARG A 119 -4.72 -13.65 -17.92
C ARG A 119 -4.08 -12.78 -16.85
N ARG A 120 -4.91 -12.17 -15.99
CA ARG A 120 -4.49 -11.41 -14.81
C ARG A 120 -4.73 -12.21 -13.54
N CYS A 121 -4.13 -11.78 -12.43
CA CYS A 121 -4.46 -12.33 -11.13
C CYS A 121 -5.95 -12.12 -10.78
N ASN A 122 -6.56 -13.04 -10.04
CA ASN A 122 -8.02 -13.04 -9.80
C ASN A 122 -8.57 -11.82 -9.05
N TRP A 123 -7.73 -11.04 -8.38
CA TRP A 123 -8.16 -9.76 -7.77
C TRP A 123 -8.36 -8.64 -8.80
N ILE A 124 -7.98 -8.87 -10.06
CA ILE A 124 -8.38 -8.06 -11.20
C ILE A 124 -9.50 -8.79 -11.93
N THR A 125 -10.69 -8.21 -11.89
CA THR A 125 -11.90 -8.73 -12.51
C THR A 125 -12.28 -7.91 -13.74
N LYS A 126 -13.19 -8.41 -14.56
CA LYS A 126 -13.71 -7.67 -15.74
C LYS A 126 -14.36 -6.33 -15.37
N ASN A 127 -14.83 -6.20 -14.12
CA ASN A 127 -15.46 -4.99 -13.60
C ASN A 127 -14.51 -4.10 -12.79
N SER A 128 -13.22 -4.46 -12.72
CA SER A 128 -12.24 -3.65 -12.01
C SER A 128 -12.03 -2.31 -12.70
N ASP A 129 -11.94 -1.25 -11.90
CA ASP A 129 -11.62 0.09 -12.38
C ASP A 129 -10.29 0.12 -13.16
N LYS A 130 -10.24 0.89 -14.25
CA LYS A 130 -9.07 0.98 -15.14
C LYS A 130 -7.78 1.34 -14.42
N VAL A 131 -7.85 2.20 -13.40
CA VAL A 131 -6.67 2.59 -12.60
C VAL A 131 -6.11 1.43 -11.79
N TYR A 132 -6.95 0.50 -11.34
CA TYR A 132 -6.49 -0.67 -10.58
C TYR A 132 -5.92 -1.74 -11.51
N VAL A 133 -6.51 -1.90 -12.70
CA VAL A 133 -5.95 -2.72 -13.78
C VAL A 133 -4.56 -2.23 -14.17
N ALA A 134 -4.40 -0.93 -14.44
CA ALA A 134 -3.11 -0.33 -14.78
C ALA A 134 -2.08 -0.49 -13.66
N PHE A 135 -2.48 -0.30 -12.40
CA PHE A 135 -1.59 -0.55 -11.27
C PHE A 135 -1.09 -1.99 -11.21
N HIS A 136 -1.95 -2.99 -11.42
CA HIS A 136 -1.54 -4.39 -11.53
C HIS A 136 -0.61 -4.64 -12.74
N ASP A 137 -0.97 -4.09 -13.89
CA ASP A 137 -0.32 -4.35 -15.17
C ASP A 137 1.01 -3.63 -15.35
N GLU A 138 1.28 -2.58 -14.58
CA GLU A 138 2.47 -1.74 -14.78
C GLU A 138 3.33 -1.61 -13.51
N CYS A 139 2.73 -1.65 -12.32
CA CYS A 139 3.42 -1.28 -11.07
C CYS A 139 3.54 -2.44 -10.08
N TRP A 140 2.45 -3.17 -9.82
CA TRP A 140 2.41 -4.14 -8.72
C TRP A 140 3.32 -5.34 -9.00
N GLY A 141 4.17 -5.68 -8.03
CA GLY A 141 5.17 -6.74 -8.14
C GLY A 141 6.41 -6.35 -8.95
N VAL A 142 6.48 -5.14 -9.53
CA VAL A 142 7.69 -4.66 -10.20
C VAL A 142 8.69 -4.17 -9.15
N PRO A 143 9.95 -4.64 -9.15
CA PRO A 143 10.95 -4.18 -8.20
C PRO A 143 11.19 -2.66 -8.26
N VAL A 144 10.97 -1.98 -7.14
CA VAL A 144 11.18 -0.53 -6.98
C VAL A 144 12.45 -0.26 -6.16
N TYR A 145 13.30 0.65 -6.64
CA TYR A 145 14.58 0.99 -6.01
C TYR A 145 14.71 2.46 -5.58
N ASP A 146 13.79 3.33 -5.99
CA ASP A 146 13.79 4.75 -5.64
C ASP A 146 13.14 4.98 -4.27
N ASP A 147 13.80 5.77 -3.42
CA ASP A 147 13.38 6.02 -2.04
C ASP A 147 12.00 6.69 -1.96
N SER A 148 11.73 7.66 -2.83
CA SER A 148 10.46 8.38 -2.86
C SER A 148 9.32 7.48 -3.30
N GLN A 149 9.53 6.64 -4.32
CA GLN A 149 8.55 5.64 -4.76
C GLN A 149 8.31 4.57 -3.70
N LEU A 150 9.34 4.09 -2.99
CA LEU A 150 9.16 3.15 -1.89
C LEU A 150 8.39 3.80 -0.74
N PHE A 151 8.68 5.05 -0.41
CA PHE A 151 7.93 5.79 0.60
C PHE A 151 6.47 6.02 0.19
N GLU A 152 6.22 6.40 -1.06
CA GLU A 152 4.88 6.52 -1.64
C GLU A 152 4.10 5.20 -1.48
N LEU A 153 4.69 4.07 -1.89
CA LEU A 153 4.04 2.77 -1.79
C LEU A 153 3.77 2.38 -0.33
N LEU A 154 4.70 2.63 0.60
CA LEU A 154 4.48 2.38 2.02
C LEU A 154 3.34 3.22 2.58
N ALA A 155 3.28 4.51 2.21
CA ALA A 155 2.20 5.41 2.62
C ALA A 155 0.85 4.95 2.07
N MET A 156 0.76 4.62 0.78
CA MET A 156 -0.44 4.11 0.13
C MET A 156 -0.89 2.77 0.73
N SER A 157 0.03 1.83 0.99
CA SER A 157 -0.29 0.59 1.69
C SER A 157 -0.84 0.87 3.09
N GLY A 158 -0.31 1.87 3.80
CA GLY A 158 -0.86 2.32 5.09
C GLY A 158 -2.31 2.80 4.99
N MET A 159 -2.69 3.45 3.89
CA MET A 159 -4.05 3.94 3.64
C MET A 159 -5.05 2.80 3.39
N LEU A 160 -4.60 1.54 3.23
CA LEU A 160 -5.51 0.38 3.10
C LEU A 160 -6.37 0.12 4.35
N MET A 161 -6.04 0.74 5.49
CA MET A 161 -6.91 0.72 6.67
C MET A 161 -8.14 1.61 6.51
N ASP A 162 -8.06 2.61 5.63
CA ASP A 162 -9.09 3.64 5.46
C ASP A 162 -9.85 3.46 4.14
N TYR A 163 -9.19 2.91 3.11
CA TYR A 163 -9.69 2.85 1.73
C TYR A 163 -9.25 1.56 1.02
N ASN A 164 -9.90 1.20 -0.08
CA ASN A 164 -9.38 0.15 -0.96
C ASN A 164 -8.36 0.71 -1.99
N TRP A 165 -7.60 -0.18 -2.65
CA TRP A 165 -6.61 0.22 -3.66
C TRP A 165 -7.17 1.12 -4.75
N THR A 166 -8.37 0.85 -5.27
CA THR A 166 -8.99 1.68 -6.32
C THR A 166 -9.18 3.12 -5.85
N GLU A 167 -9.71 3.32 -4.65
CA GLU A 167 -9.93 4.65 -4.08
C GLU A 167 -8.62 5.40 -3.81
N ILE A 168 -7.58 4.68 -3.40
CA ILE A 168 -6.25 5.26 -3.17
C ILE A 168 -5.63 5.64 -4.52
N LEU A 169 -5.69 4.77 -5.52
CA LEU A 169 -5.11 4.99 -6.86
C LEU A 169 -5.80 6.13 -7.60
N LYS A 170 -7.12 6.30 -7.47
CA LYS A 170 -7.85 7.45 -8.03
C LYS A 170 -7.36 8.80 -7.48
N ARG A 171 -6.81 8.82 -6.26
CA ARG A 171 -6.30 10.01 -5.58
C ARG A 171 -4.77 10.08 -5.56
N LYS A 172 -4.08 9.16 -6.23
CA LYS A 172 -2.61 9.04 -6.21
C LYS A 172 -1.89 10.36 -6.51
N GLU A 173 -2.31 11.05 -7.57
CA GLU A 173 -1.68 12.32 -7.96
C GLU A 173 -1.97 13.45 -6.96
N LEU A 174 -3.14 13.46 -6.31
CA LEU A 174 -3.44 14.40 -5.23
C LEU A 174 -2.55 14.13 -4.01
N PHE A 175 -2.31 12.86 -3.66
CA PHE A 175 -1.40 12.52 -2.59
C PHE A 175 0.04 12.92 -2.93
N ARG A 176 0.48 12.72 -4.17
CA ARG A 176 1.80 13.17 -4.63
C ARG A 176 1.95 14.68 -4.52
N GLU A 177 0.96 15.45 -4.94
CA GLU A 177 0.98 16.92 -4.78
C GLU A 177 1.06 17.32 -3.29
N ALA A 178 0.18 16.74 -2.46
CA ALA A 178 0.11 17.04 -1.03
C ALA A 178 1.39 16.70 -0.26
N PHE A 179 2.04 15.59 -0.63
CA PHE A 179 3.26 15.10 0.02
C PHE A 179 4.52 15.38 -0.79
N ALA A 180 4.52 16.40 -1.66
CA ALA A 180 5.69 16.85 -2.42
C ALA A 180 6.43 15.72 -3.16
N GLY A 181 5.68 14.87 -3.87
CA GLY A 181 6.20 13.70 -4.60
C GLY A 181 6.69 12.57 -3.70
N PHE A 182 6.33 12.58 -2.41
CA PHE A 182 6.86 11.69 -1.39
C PHE A 182 8.39 11.76 -1.27
N ASP A 183 9.00 12.94 -1.47
CA ASP A 183 10.40 13.13 -1.09
C ASP A 183 10.51 13.09 0.45
N PRO A 184 11.16 12.07 1.04
CA PRO A 184 11.24 11.94 2.50
C PRO A 184 11.93 13.14 3.15
N LYS A 185 12.85 13.83 2.47
CA LYS A 185 13.56 15.01 2.99
C LYS A 185 12.63 16.22 3.11
N ILE A 186 11.70 16.37 2.17
CA ILE A 186 10.72 17.46 2.17
C ILE A 186 9.62 17.14 3.18
N VAL A 187 9.05 15.93 3.11
CA VAL A 187 7.94 15.52 3.97
C VAL A 187 8.34 15.49 5.44
N ALA A 188 9.56 15.07 5.78
CA ALA A 188 10.04 15.07 7.17
C ALA A 188 10.11 16.48 7.81
N LYS A 189 10.16 17.54 6.99
CA LYS A 189 10.23 18.94 7.43
C LYS A 189 8.87 19.63 7.49
N MET A 190 7.81 18.99 6.98
CA MET A 190 6.45 19.51 7.08
C MET A 190 6.01 19.60 8.55
N GLY A 191 5.26 20.66 8.88
CA GLY A 191 4.83 20.98 10.23
C GLY A 191 3.32 21.03 10.38
N GLU A 192 2.86 21.64 11.47
CA GLU A 192 1.43 21.74 11.83
C GLU A 192 0.59 22.46 10.77
N LYS A 193 1.18 23.43 10.07
CA LYS A 193 0.50 24.16 8.99
C LYS A 193 0.16 23.23 7.83
N GLU A 194 1.15 22.49 7.32
CA GLU A 194 0.94 21.55 6.21
C GLU A 194 0.00 20.40 6.64
N ILE A 195 0.09 19.94 7.89
CA ILE A 195 -0.84 18.95 8.44
C ILE A 195 -2.28 19.46 8.35
N PHE A 196 -2.53 20.68 8.81
CA PHE A 196 -3.86 21.29 8.78
C PHE A 196 -4.36 21.50 7.34
N GLU A 197 -3.50 21.99 6.44
CA GLU A 197 -3.84 22.20 5.03
C GLU A 197 -4.25 20.89 4.34
N ILE A 198 -3.45 19.83 4.48
CA ILE A 198 -3.70 18.53 3.85
C ILE A 198 -4.95 17.86 4.45
N SER A 199 -5.09 17.86 5.78
CA SER A 199 -6.22 17.20 6.46
C SER A 199 -7.56 17.90 6.28
N SER A 200 -7.54 19.21 5.99
CA SER A 200 -8.75 19.99 5.69
C SER A 200 -9.18 19.89 4.22
N ASP A 201 -8.35 19.33 3.34
CA ASP A 201 -8.65 19.20 1.92
C ASP A 201 -9.64 18.05 1.66
N LYS A 202 -10.86 18.44 1.25
CA LYS A 202 -11.95 17.52 0.90
C LYS A 202 -11.72 16.73 -0.38
N ALA A 203 -10.78 17.12 -1.24
CA ALA A 203 -10.40 16.34 -2.42
C ALA A 203 -9.46 15.19 -2.05
N ILE A 204 -8.56 15.43 -1.09
CA ILE A 204 -7.63 14.43 -0.57
C ILE A 204 -8.41 13.42 0.30
N MET A 205 -9.33 13.90 1.14
CA MET A 205 -10.09 13.10 2.11
C MET A 205 -9.16 12.18 2.90
N LEU A 206 -8.25 12.76 3.68
CA LEU A 206 -7.30 11.99 4.49
C LEU A 206 -7.37 12.47 5.94
N ALA A 207 -7.58 11.54 6.87
CA ALA A 207 -7.66 11.86 8.28
C ALA A 207 -6.36 12.51 8.78
N GLU A 208 -6.45 13.49 9.68
CA GLU A 208 -5.28 14.17 10.24
C GLU A 208 -4.27 13.20 10.87
N SER A 209 -4.76 12.16 11.55
CA SER A 209 -3.92 11.10 12.13
C SER A 209 -3.07 10.37 11.07
N ARG A 210 -3.59 10.22 9.85
CA ARG A 210 -2.89 9.62 8.72
C ARG A 210 -1.86 10.58 8.13
N VAL A 211 -2.19 11.86 8.01
CA VAL A 211 -1.24 12.89 7.57
C VAL A 211 -0.04 12.93 8.53
N ARG A 212 -0.30 13.02 9.84
CA ARG A 212 0.75 12.98 10.88
C ARG A 212 1.60 11.72 10.80
N CYS A 213 0.99 10.56 10.60
CA CYS A 213 1.69 9.29 10.41
C CYS A 213 2.68 9.35 9.23
N ILE A 214 2.27 9.86 8.07
CA ILE A 214 3.12 9.96 6.88
C ILE A 214 4.33 10.85 7.17
N LEU A 215 4.13 11.99 7.84
CA LEU A 215 5.21 12.88 8.26
C LEU A 215 6.17 12.22 9.26
N ASP A 216 5.64 11.53 10.27
CA ASP A 216 6.45 10.80 11.26
C ASP A 216 7.27 9.68 10.60
N ASN A 217 6.67 8.96 9.65
CA ASN A 217 7.35 7.93 8.87
C ASN A 217 8.45 8.52 8.00
N ALA A 218 8.25 9.69 7.38
CA ALA A 218 9.29 10.39 6.64
C ALA A 218 10.50 10.75 7.54
N LYS A 219 10.26 11.20 8.78
CA LYS A 219 11.33 11.44 9.75
C LYS A 219 12.08 10.15 10.11
N CYS A 220 11.39 9.03 10.22
CA CYS A 220 12.03 7.72 10.46
C CYS A 220 12.84 7.25 9.25
N ILE A 221 12.36 7.52 8.03
CA ILE A 221 13.11 7.27 6.79
C ILE A 221 14.40 8.10 6.79
N MET A 222 14.37 9.37 7.19
CA MET A 222 15.59 10.19 7.25
C MET A 222 16.66 9.59 8.18
N LYS A 223 16.27 9.04 9.32
CA LYS A 223 17.21 8.31 10.21
C LYS A 223 17.80 7.08 9.53
N ILE A 224 16.98 6.34 8.77
CA ILE A 224 17.46 5.20 7.97
C ILE A 224 18.44 5.66 6.89
N VAL A 225 18.16 6.78 6.22
CA VAL A 225 19.06 7.36 5.20
C VAL A 225 20.41 7.72 5.84
N ASP A 226 20.43 8.25 7.06
CA ASP A 226 21.68 8.55 7.78
C ASP A 226 22.47 7.28 8.15
N GLU A 227 21.79 6.18 8.48
CA GLU A 227 22.42 4.90 8.91
C GLU A 227 22.82 3.98 7.74
N TYR A 228 22.00 3.92 6.69
CA TYR A 228 22.09 2.93 5.60
C TYR A 228 22.30 3.58 4.22
N GLY A 229 22.38 4.91 4.15
CA GLY A 229 22.55 5.67 2.91
C GLY A 229 21.25 5.91 2.13
N SER A 230 20.32 4.95 2.13
CA SER A 230 19.00 5.09 1.49
C SER A 230 17.94 4.20 2.12
N PHE A 231 16.66 4.58 1.96
CA PHE A 231 15.53 3.74 2.38
C PHE A 231 15.47 2.44 1.59
N SER A 232 15.78 2.51 0.30
CA SER A 232 15.89 1.40 -0.62
C SER A 232 16.92 0.38 -0.15
N SER A 233 18.14 0.79 0.16
CA SER A 233 19.20 -0.09 0.67
C SER A 233 18.77 -0.81 1.94
N TYR A 234 18.11 -0.09 2.86
CA TYR A 234 17.58 -0.69 4.08
C TYR A 234 16.48 -1.73 3.80
N MET A 235 15.46 -1.39 3.00
CA MET A 235 14.34 -2.27 2.72
C MET A 235 14.76 -3.50 1.90
N TRP A 236 15.59 -3.32 0.88
CA TRP A 236 16.15 -4.43 0.09
C TRP A 236 17.13 -5.27 0.91
N GLY A 237 17.88 -4.67 1.82
CA GLY A 237 18.71 -5.39 2.79
C GLY A 237 17.89 -6.36 3.65
N GLN A 238 16.63 -6.04 3.97
CA GLN A 238 15.75 -6.98 4.66
C GLN A 238 15.52 -8.27 3.85
N VAL A 239 15.50 -8.21 2.52
CA VAL A 239 15.32 -9.39 1.66
C VAL A 239 16.65 -9.85 1.04
N ASN A 240 17.79 -9.56 1.67
CA ASN A 240 19.13 -9.91 1.17
C ASN A 240 19.36 -9.46 -0.27
N TYR A 241 18.80 -8.30 -0.65
CA TYR A 241 18.86 -7.71 -1.99
C TYR A 241 18.34 -8.62 -3.11
N LYS A 242 17.49 -9.59 -2.78
CA LYS A 242 16.88 -10.53 -3.74
C LYS A 242 15.37 -10.61 -3.47
N PRO A 243 14.51 -10.31 -4.46
CA PRO A 243 13.08 -10.48 -4.31
C PRO A 243 12.72 -11.92 -3.94
N MET A 244 11.71 -12.08 -3.09
CA MET A 244 11.16 -13.40 -2.79
C MET A 244 10.20 -13.80 -3.92
N ILE A 245 10.60 -14.75 -4.75
CA ILE A 245 9.76 -15.22 -5.87
C ILE A 245 8.87 -16.36 -5.39
N ASN A 246 7.56 -16.12 -5.31
CA ASN A 246 6.59 -17.16 -5.01
C ASN A 246 6.04 -17.79 -6.29
N LYS A 247 5.36 -18.94 -6.14
CA LYS A 247 4.79 -19.73 -7.26
C LYS A 247 3.33 -20.10 -6.97
N PHE A 248 2.54 -19.12 -6.55
CA PHE A 248 1.14 -19.36 -6.20
C PHE A 248 0.32 -19.69 -7.46
N ARG A 249 -0.38 -20.82 -7.43
CA ARG A 249 -1.34 -21.20 -8.49
C ARG A 249 -2.75 -20.72 -8.22
N TYR A 250 -3.08 -20.48 -6.96
CA TYR A 250 -4.44 -20.14 -6.54
C TYR A 250 -4.43 -18.91 -5.64
N PRO A 251 -5.39 -17.97 -5.80
CA PRO A 251 -5.46 -16.74 -5.01
C PRO A 251 -5.49 -16.98 -3.51
N ARG A 252 -6.22 -18.01 -3.08
CA ARG A 252 -6.35 -18.40 -1.66
C ARG A 252 -5.02 -18.79 -1.00
N ASN A 253 -3.98 -19.08 -1.79
CA ASN A 253 -2.67 -19.41 -1.29
C ASN A 253 -1.79 -18.17 -1.08
N VAL A 254 -2.17 -17.02 -1.65
CA VAL A 254 -1.45 -15.75 -1.45
C VAL A 254 -1.79 -15.25 -0.04
N PRO A 255 -0.81 -15.20 0.87
CA PRO A 255 -1.08 -14.89 2.26
C PRO A 255 -1.27 -13.38 2.47
N LEU A 256 -2.18 -13.00 3.37
CA LEU A 256 -2.37 -11.60 3.79
C LEU A 256 -1.20 -11.07 4.65
N ARG A 257 -0.47 -11.98 5.31
CA ARG A 257 0.74 -11.69 6.09
C ARG A 257 1.72 -12.85 5.99
N THR A 258 3.01 -12.57 6.06
CA THR A 258 4.07 -13.57 6.03
C THR A 258 4.98 -13.44 7.25
N PRO A 259 5.69 -14.51 7.67
CA PRO A 259 6.70 -14.41 8.72
C PRO A 259 7.75 -13.32 8.41
N LYS A 260 8.08 -13.12 7.14
CA LYS A 260 9.00 -12.05 6.71
C LYS A 260 8.43 -10.66 6.94
N ALA A 261 7.17 -10.43 6.56
CA ALA A 261 6.49 -9.16 6.80
C ALA A 261 6.32 -8.88 8.30
N GLU A 262 6.14 -9.91 9.14
CA GLU A 262 6.09 -9.75 10.61
C GLU A 262 7.42 -9.26 11.19
N VAL A 263 8.55 -9.81 10.71
CA VAL A 263 9.88 -9.37 11.13
C VAL A 263 10.12 -7.92 10.72
N ILE A 264 9.85 -7.58 9.45
CA ILE A 264 10.04 -6.22 8.94
C ILE A 264 9.12 -5.23 9.66
N SER A 265 7.85 -5.60 9.89
CA SER A 265 6.90 -4.78 10.65
C SER A 265 7.40 -4.48 12.05
N LYS A 266 7.86 -5.48 12.80
CA LYS A 266 8.43 -5.29 14.14
C LYS A 266 9.62 -4.34 14.13
N GLU A 267 10.49 -4.47 13.15
CA GLU A 267 11.67 -3.61 13.03
C GLU A 267 11.31 -2.17 12.65
N LEU A 268 10.38 -1.97 11.71
CA LEU A 268 9.89 -0.63 11.37
C LEU A 268 9.21 0.03 12.59
N LEU A 269 8.38 -0.70 13.33
CA LEU A 269 7.77 -0.21 14.58
C LEU A 269 8.84 0.17 15.61
N ARG A 270 9.89 -0.65 15.78
CA ARG A 270 11.02 -0.37 16.69
C ARG A 270 11.75 0.93 16.31
N ARG A 271 11.79 1.26 15.01
CA ARG A 271 12.39 2.51 14.49
C ARG A 271 11.47 3.73 14.60
N GLY A 272 10.24 3.54 15.08
CA GLY A 272 9.26 4.62 15.28
C GLY A 272 8.30 4.83 14.12
N PHE A 273 8.31 3.97 13.10
CA PHE A 273 7.27 4.01 12.07
C PHE A 273 5.91 3.72 12.69
N ARG A 274 4.88 4.36 12.15
CA ARG A 274 3.49 4.23 12.57
C ARG A 274 2.68 3.57 11.47
N PHE A 275 1.64 2.83 11.87
CA PHE A 275 0.68 2.21 10.96
C PHE A 275 1.30 1.21 9.95
N VAL A 276 2.39 0.55 10.36
CA VAL A 276 3.13 -0.44 9.57
C VAL A 276 2.94 -1.86 10.13
N GLY A 277 1.68 -2.27 10.35
CA GLY A 277 1.35 -3.63 10.81
C GLY A 277 1.72 -4.71 9.78
N PRO A 278 1.81 -6.00 10.16
CA PRO A 278 2.31 -7.06 9.28
C PRO A 278 1.53 -7.20 7.95
N VAL A 279 0.22 -6.99 7.95
CA VAL A 279 -0.61 -7.02 6.73
C VAL A 279 -0.27 -5.85 5.80
N ILE A 280 -0.06 -4.66 6.37
CA ILE A 280 0.32 -3.45 5.62
C ILE A 280 1.70 -3.63 5.01
N VAL A 281 2.66 -4.11 5.80
CA VAL A 281 4.02 -4.39 5.33
C VAL A 281 4.03 -5.46 4.26
N ASN A 282 3.22 -6.51 4.40
CA ASN A 282 3.10 -7.53 3.36
C ASN A 282 2.55 -6.94 2.05
N SER A 283 1.51 -6.10 2.13
CA SER A 283 0.96 -5.41 0.96
C SER A 283 1.95 -4.46 0.31
N PHE A 284 2.74 -3.74 1.11
CA PHE A 284 3.83 -2.89 0.62
C PHE A 284 4.91 -3.71 -0.09
N MET A 285 5.34 -4.83 0.50
CA MET A 285 6.34 -5.73 -0.10
C MET A 285 5.88 -6.27 -1.44
N GLN A 286 4.59 -6.61 -1.57
CA GLN A 286 3.97 -7.04 -2.81
C GLN A 286 3.93 -5.91 -3.85
N ALA A 287 3.47 -4.73 -3.44
CA ALA A 287 3.37 -3.59 -4.33
C ALA A 287 4.73 -3.11 -4.86
N ALA A 288 5.76 -3.11 -4.01
CA ALA A 288 7.11 -2.66 -4.33
C ALA A 288 8.02 -3.73 -4.98
N GLY A 289 7.50 -4.94 -5.20
CA GLY A 289 8.26 -6.03 -5.82
C GLY A 289 9.37 -6.62 -4.93
N LEU A 290 9.32 -6.42 -3.61
CA LEU A 290 10.16 -7.17 -2.67
C LEU A 290 9.75 -8.64 -2.60
N THR A 291 8.49 -8.92 -2.93
CA THR A 291 7.97 -10.27 -3.18
C THR A 291 7.21 -10.29 -4.51
N ILE A 292 7.36 -11.37 -5.26
CA ILE A 292 6.66 -11.58 -6.53
C ILE A 292 5.53 -12.57 -6.27
N ASP A 293 4.34 -12.01 -6.05
CA ASP A 293 3.13 -12.74 -5.64
C ASP A 293 2.07 -12.81 -6.75
N HIS A 294 2.43 -12.40 -7.98
CA HIS A 294 1.61 -12.68 -9.15
C HIS A 294 1.36 -14.20 -9.23
N LEU A 295 0.15 -14.59 -9.60
CA LEU A 295 -0.16 -15.99 -9.85
C LEU A 295 0.64 -16.49 -11.05
N VAL A 296 1.04 -17.75 -11.05
CA VAL A 296 1.90 -18.29 -12.11
C VAL A 296 1.26 -18.26 -13.51
N ASP A 297 -0.07 -18.15 -13.59
CA ASP A 297 -0.82 -18.01 -14.84
C ASP A 297 -1.13 -16.55 -15.23
N CYS A 298 -0.72 -15.58 -14.39
CA CYS A 298 -0.78 -14.16 -14.71
C CYS A 298 0.30 -13.80 -15.75
N PHE A 299 -0.06 -13.01 -16.75
CA PHE A 299 0.86 -12.57 -17.80
C PHE A 299 2.07 -11.79 -17.25
N ARG A 300 1.89 -11.05 -16.15
CA ARG A 300 2.96 -10.31 -15.47
C ARG A 300 3.93 -11.19 -14.69
N TYR A 301 3.59 -12.45 -14.40
CA TYR A 301 4.41 -13.30 -13.54
C TYR A 301 5.83 -13.48 -14.09
N SER A 302 5.93 -13.95 -15.34
CA SER A 302 7.21 -14.20 -15.99
C SER A 302 8.05 -12.94 -16.14
N GLU A 303 7.41 -11.81 -16.48
CA GLU A 303 8.07 -10.52 -16.60
C GLU A 303 8.61 -10.03 -15.24
N CYS A 304 7.80 -10.05 -14.19
CA CYS A 304 8.23 -9.63 -12.85
C CYS A 304 9.34 -10.52 -12.29
N VAL A 305 9.30 -11.84 -12.56
CA VAL A 305 10.40 -12.76 -12.23
C VAL A 305 11.68 -12.39 -12.98
N SER A 306 11.60 -12.13 -14.28
CA SER A 306 12.76 -11.71 -15.08
C SER A 306 13.35 -10.38 -14.59
N LEU A 307 12.51 -9.43 -14.17
CA LEU A 307 12.95 -8.17 -13.55
C LEU A 307 13.61 -8.42 -12.19
N ALA A 308 13.06 -9.34 -11.39
CA ALA A 308 13.55 -9.70 -10.07
C ALA A 308 14.91 -10.42 -10.08
N GLU A 309 15.22 -11.15 -11.13
CA GLU A 309 16.51 -11.85 -11.31
C GLU A 309 17.65 -10.90 -11.70
N ARG A 310 17.34 -9.66 -12.08
CA ARG A 310 18.37 -8.66 -12.37
C ARG A 310 19.13 -8.31 -11.09
N PRO A 311 20.44 -8.04 -11.17
CA PRO A 311 21.20 -7.56 -10.03
C PRO A 311 20.53 -6.31 -9.43
N TRP A 312 20.44 -6.28 -8.11
CA TRP A 312 19.99 -5.11 -7.38
C TRP A 312 20.77 -3.88 -7.82
N ARG A 313 20.07 -2.81 -8.20
CA ARG A 313 20.67 -1.57 -8.65
C ARG A 313 20.53 -0.54 -7.54
N HIS A 314 21.66 -0.12 -6.99
CA HIS A 314 21.70 1.13 -6.24
C HIS A 314 21.47 2.24 -7.28
N ILE A 315 20.33 2.91 -7.21
CA ILE A 315 20.13 4.20 -7.86
C ILE A 315 20.38 5.27 -6.80
#